data_AF-A0AA39HXC8-F1
#
_entry.id   AF-A0AA39HXC8-F1
#
_cell.length_a   1.000
_cell.length_b   1.000
_cell.length_c   1.000
_cell.angle_alpha   90.00
_cell.angle_beta   90.00
_cell.angle_gamma   90.00
#
_symmetry.space_group_name_H-M   'P 1'
#
loop_
_entity.id
_entity.type
_entity.pdbx_description
1 polymer ?
#
loop_
_entity_poly.entity_id
_entity_poly.type
_entity_poly.pdbx_seq_one_letter_code
_entity_poly.pdbx_strand_id
1 'polypeptide(L)'
;MDVPTPLSEQLFDAHGLIYNFIKRHNPRLLLEMFGKEKCQELEQRNHLYDKNTLKSMVEVHKKSTKAMECDEDSLQKKAEAKDKRTSPNELNITPQLAIFYYLYERKRQDVLEAIFDEEARKEFASKVEKMGIDMPSILRMYAYWRRIELKKTVKRGIGIWRCQLCEKELKGTGVRHLINHIGTHEGVSCSCIVAGCGKLIKPPGLRNHLKRSHAFHADHPDKELYHKLRRTQASFYKKARTKLKKYFPPEAFLRFDDKEIGNKTQLEDPKCRECGQMVHAETTRRVHVAQHLNSSCKCVVDGCEFHVNPVLISNHLLCRHSKKVAQLTAKELFEVKRIRTDFNKVLKKERHKFFSYKDNIPQDIGGTIC
;
A
#
# COMPACT_ATOMS: atom_id res chain seq x y z
N MET A 1 -12.03 9.43 -28.99
CA MET A 1 -12.47 8.20 -28.29
C MET A 1 -12.21 8.43 -26.81
N ASP A 2 -13.27 8.51 -26.01
CA ASP A 2 -13.13 8.74 -24.56
C ASP A 2 -12.47 7.51 -23.91
N VAL A 3 -11.37 7.71 -23.21
CA VAL A 3 -10.70 6.64 -22.46
C VAL A 3 -11.65 6.20 -21.34
N PRO A 4 -12.08 4.93 -21.30
CA PRO A 4 -12.99 4.44 -20.27
C PRO A 4 -12.45 4.75 -18.88
N THR A 5 -13.31 5.25 -18.00
CA THR A 5 -12.88 5.49 -16.61
C THR A 5 -12.50 4.15 -15.96
N PRO A 6 -11.49 4.10 -15.08
CA PRO A 6 -11.09 2.86 -14.41
C PRO A 6 -12.22 2.12 -13.68
N LEU A 7 -13.23 2.83 -13.19
CA LEU A 7 -14.40 2.21 -12.56
C LEU A 7 -15.28 1.49 -13.60
N SER A 8 -15.43 2.07 -14.80
CA SER A 8 -16.13 1.43 -15.91
C SER A 8 -15.44 0.15 -16.38
N GLU A 9 -14.10 0.10 -16.34
CA GLU A 9 -13.32 -1.09 -16.66
C GLU A 9 -13.53 -2.22 -15.63
N GLN A 10 -13.45 -1.91 -14.34
CA GLN A 10 -13.70 -2.91 -13.29
C GLN A 10 -15.13 -3.45 -13.31
N LEU A 11 -16.11 -2.59 -13.60
CA LEU A 11 -17.50 -3.00 -13.74
C LEU A 11 -17.68 -3.90 -14.98
N PHE A 12 -17.02 -3.57 -16.08
CA PHE A 12 -17.03 -4.39 -17.29
C PHE A 12 -16.46 -5.78 -17.00
N ASP A 13 -15.35 -5.86 -16.29
CA ASP A 13 -14.72 -7.12 -15.91
C ASP A 13 -15.61 -7.95 -14.96
N ALA A 14 -16.25 -7.29 -13.99
CA ALA A 14 -17.24 -7.93 -13.13
C ALA A 14 -18.42 -8.51 -13.94
N HIS A 15 -18.92 -7.77 -14.93
CA HIS A 15 -19.93 -8.28 -15.86
C HIS A 15 -19.42 -9.45 -16.71
N GLY A 16 -18.14 -9.43 -17.12
CA GLY A 16 -17.49 -10.54 -17.84
C GLY A 16 -17.54 -11.85 -17.08
N LEU A 17 -17.30 -11.82 -15.77
CA LEU A 17 -17.39 -13.00 -14.90
C LEU A 17 -18.81 -13.55 -14.82
N ILE A 18 -19.79 -12.66 -14.72
CA ILE A 18 -21.21 -13.03 -14.59
C ILE A 18 -21.74 -13.56 -15.91
N TYR A 19 -21.38 -12.91 -17.02
CA TYR A 19 -21.62 -13.39 -18.38
C TYR A 19 -21.07 -14.79 -18.59
N ASN A 20 -19.81 -15.02 -18.23
CA ASN A 20 -19.15 -16.32 -18.35
C ASN A 20 -19.85 -17.41 -17.51
N PHE A 21 -20.40 -17.06 -16.35
CA PHE A 21 -21.21 -17.96 -15.52
C PHE A 21 -22.57 -18.29 -16.17
N ILE A 22 -23.33 -17.27 -16.57
CA ILE A 22 -24.67 -17.45 -17.17
C ILE A 22 -24.56 -18.19 -18.49
N LYS A 23 -23.56 -17.90 -19.32
CA LYS A 23 -23.32 -18.58 -20.59
C LYS A 23 -23.21 -20.10 -20.45
N ARG A 24 -22.66 -20.58 -19.34
CA ARG A 24 -22.50 -22.02 -19.08
C ARG A 24 -23.74 -22.67 -18.49
N HIS A 25 -24.55 -21.93 -17.74
CA HIS A 25 -25.72 -22.48 -17.06
C HIS A 25 -27.02 -22.28 -17.84
N ASN A 26 -27.23 -21.10 -18.41
CA ASN A 26 -28.41 -20.79 -19.21
C ASN A 26 -28.10 -19.68 -20.24
N PRO A 27 -27.53 -20.02 -21.42
CA PRO A 27 -27.10 -19.02 -22.40
C PRO A 27 -28.26 -18.21 -23.01
N ARG A 28 -29.51 -18.69 -22.90
CA ARG A 28 -30.69 -17.97 -23.42
C ARG A 28 -30.93 -16.64 -22.70
N LEU A 29 -30.52 -16.54 -21.43
CA LEU A 29 -30.66 -15.34 -20.61
C LEU A 29 -29.66 -14.23 -20.95
N LEU A 30 -28.62 -14.51 -21.75
CA LEU A 30 -27.56 -13.54 -22.01
C LEU A 30 -28.07 -12.28 -22.71
N LEU A 31 -28.89 -12.46 -23.75
CA LEU A 31 -29.45 -11.34 -24.51
C LEU A 31 -30.39 -10.49 -23.66
N GLU A 32 -31.17 -11.13 -22.80
CA GLU A 32 -32.08 -10.44 -21.87
C GLU A 32 -31.33 -9.67 -20.78
N MET A 33 -30.21 -10.22 -20.30
CA MET A 33 -29.46 -9.62 -19.20
C MET A 33 -28.53 -8.49 -19.64
N PHE A 34 -27.87 -8.64 -20.77
CA PHE A 34 -26.82 -7.72 -21.21
C PHE A 34 -27.19 -6.94 -22.48
N GLY A 35 -28.13 -7.43 -23.27
CA GLY A 35 -28.39 -6.90 -24.61
C GLY A 35 -27.35 -7.36 -25.63
N LYS A 36 -27.72 -7.29 -26.92
CA LYS A 36 -26.93 -7.84 -28.03
C LYS A 36 -25.52 -7.22 -28.13
N GLU A 37 -25.43 -5.89 -28.06
CA GLU A 37 -24.16 -5.16 -28.18
C GLU A 37 -23.20 -5.52 -27.05
N LYS A 38 -23.68 -5.47 -25.80
CA LYS A 38 -22.88 -5.83 -24.62
C LYS A 38 -22.44 -7.29 -24.65
N CYS A 39 -23.29 -8.21 -25.11
CA CYS A 39 -22.91 -9.61 -25.28
C CYS A 39 -21.74 -9.75 -26.25
N GLN A 40 -21.74 -9.01 -27.37
CA GLN A 40 -20.62 -9.03 -28.32
C GLN A 40 -19.32 -8.53 -27.69
N GLU A 41 -19.38 -7.42 -26.93
CA GLU A 41 -18.21 -6.89 -26.22
C GLU A 41 -17.66 -7.88 -25.18
N LEU A 42 -18.56 -8.48 -24.39
CA LEU A 42 -18.19 -9.45 -23.34
C LEU A 42 -17.65 -10.75 -23.94
N GLU A 43 -18.19 -11.17 -25.08
CA GLU A 43 -17.72 -12.35 -25.81
C GLU A 43 -16.27 -12.18 -26.30
N GLN A 44 -15.92 -11.00 -26.82
CA GLN A 44 -14.56 -10.70 -27.26
C GLN A 44 -13.53 -10.84 -26.12
N ARG A 45 -13.93 -10.54 -24.87
CA ARG A 45 -13.08 -10.65 -23.68
C ARG A 45 -13.28 -11.93 -22.88
N ASN A 46 -14.15 -12.84 -23.32
CA ASN A 46 -14.51 -14.04 -22.57
C ASN A 46 -13.30 -14.96 -22.30
N HIS A 47 -12.28 -14.91 -23.17
CA HIS A 47 -11.02 -15.65 -23.01
C HIS A 47 -10.20 -15.23 -21.78
N LEU A 48 -10.46 -14.05 -21.20
CA LEU A 48 -9.81 -13.58 -19.97
C LEU A 48 -10.35 -14.26 -18.71
N TYR A 49 -11.52 -14.91 -18.80
CA TYR A 49 -12.25 -15.47 -17.67
C TYR A 49 -12.46 -16.97 -17.85
N ASP A 50 -11.68 -17.76 -17.11
CA ASP A 50 -11.86 -19.21 -17.07
C ASP A 50 -12.94 -19.64 -16.06
N LYS A 51 -13.26 -20.93 -16.03
CA LYS A 51 -14.24 -21.49 -15.09
C LYS A 51 -13.86 -21.37 -13.61
N ASN A 52 -12.58 -21.13 -13.34
CA ASN A 52 -12.03 -21.07 -11.99
C ASN A 52 -11.78 -19.64 -11.52
N THR A 53 -12.02 -18.62 -12.36
CA THR A 53 -11.67 -17.24 -12.03
C THR A 53 -12.51 -16.74 -10.86
N LEU A 54 -13.83 -16.93 -10.90
CA LEU A 54 -14.72 -16.56 -9.80
C LEU A 54 -14.41 -17.35 -8.51
N LYS A 55 -14.03 -18.62 -8.63
CA LYS A 55 -13.57 -19.45 -7.50
C LYS A 55 -12.28 -18.88 -6.88
N SER A 56 -11.31 -18.54 -7.71
CA SER A 56 -10.04 -17.93 -7.30
C SER A 56 -10.26 -16.58 -6.60
N MET A 57 -11.18 -15.77 -7.12
CA MET A 57 -11.55 -14.48 -6.51
C MET A 57 -12.12 -14.65 -5.11
N VAL A 58 -13.08 -15.57 -4.96
CA VAL A 58 -13.70 -15.89 -3.67
C VAL A 58 -12.66 -16.38 -2.67
N GLU A 59 -11.74 -17.27 -3.07
CA GLU A 59 -10.68 -17.77 -2.20
C GLU A 59 -9.66 -16.68 -1.81
N VAL A 60 -9.30 -15.81 -2.75
CA VAL A 60 -8.43 -14.66 -2.46
C VAL A 60 -9.10 -13.67 -1.50
N HIS A 61 -10.41 -13.44 -1.65
CA HIS A 61 -11.17 -12.61 -0.74
C HIS A 61 -11.18 -13.19 0.68
N LYS A 62 -11.50 -14.49 0.84
CA LYS A 62 -11.46 -15.21 2.13
C LYS A 62 -10.11 -15.11 2.83
N LYS A 63 -9.00 -15.24 2.08
CA LYS A 63 -7.64 -15.10 2.63
C LYS A 63 -7.36 -13.67 3.07
N SER A 64 -7.84 -12.69 2.32
CA SER A 64 -7.59 -11.27 2.56
C SER A 64 -8.36 -10.74 3.77
N THR A 65 -9.61 -11.15 3.95
CA THR A 65 -10.41 -10.76 5.12
C THR A 65 -9.79 -11.27 6.41
N LYS A 66 -9.38 -12.55 6.45
CA LYS A 66 -8.64 -13.14 7.58
C LYS A 66 -7.34 -12.40 7.90
N ALA A 67 -6.57 -11.99 6.88
CA ALA A 67 -5.33 -11.26 7.09
C ALA A 67 -5.56 -9.85 7.68
N MET A 68 -6.62 -9.16 7.25
CA MET A 68 -6.96 -7.83 7.77
C MET A 68 -7.39 -7.88 9.24
N GLU A 69 -8.09 -8.93 9.67
CA GLU A 69 -8.49 -9.15 11.07
C GLU A 69 -7.26 -9.35 11.97
N CYS A 70 -6.27 -10.15 11.54
CA CYS A 70 -5.03 -10.35 12.30
C CYS A 70 -4.21 -9.06 12.50
N ASP A 71 -4.19 -8.17 11.51
CA ASP A 71 -3.48 -6.89 11.59
C ASP A 71 -4.15 -5.91 12.57
N GLU A 72 -5.49 -5.91 12.67
CA GLU A 72 -6.22 -5.09 13.64
C GLU A 72 -6.07 -5.63 15.07
N ASP A 73 -6.15 -6.95 15.26
CA ASP A 73 -5.97 -7.61 16.55
C ASP A 73 -4.57 -7.39 17.14
N SER A 74 -3.53 -7.39 16.30
CA SER A 74 -2.15 -7.14 16.75
C SER A 74 -1.94 -5.73 17.34
N LEU A 75 -2.81 -4.78 16.99
CA LEU A 75 -2.80 -3.41 17.49
C LEU A 75 -3.78 -3.19 18.65
N GLN A 76 -4.86 -3.99 18.74
CA GLN A 76 -5.88 -3.90 19.79
C GLN A 76 -5.58 -4.74 21.04
N LYS A 77 -4.75 -5.79 20.98
CA LYS A 77 -4.35 -6.63 22.14
C LYS A 77 -3.59 -5.90 23.27
N LYS A 78 -3.50 -4.57 23.26
CA LYS A 78 -2.98 -3.75 24.38
C LYS A 78 -4.00 -2.87 25.08
N ALA A 79 -5.28 -2.93 24.71
CA ALA A 79 -6.33 -2.22 25.45
C ALA A 79 -7.64 -3.02 25.44
N GLU A 80 -7.98 -3.52 26.62
CA GLU A 80 -9.33 -3.90 27.08
C GLU A 80 -9.89 -5.28 26.71
N ALA A 81 -10.68 -5.78 27.67
CA ALA A 81 -11.16 -7.14 27.78
C ALA A 81 -12.39 -7.40 26.90
N LYS A 82 -12.24 -8.42 26.05
CA LYS A 82 -13.24 -9.35 25.50
C LYS A 82 -14.71 -8.91 25.62
N ASP A 83 -15.17 -8.20 24.59
CA ASP A 83 -16.52 -8.45 24.08
C ASP A 83 -16.41 -9.57 23.05
N LYS A 84 -16.96 -10.74 23.38
CA LYS A 84 -16.96 -11.95 22.54
C LYS A 84 -18.00 -11.77 21.43
N ARG A 85 -17.81 -10.78 20.55
CA ARG A 85 -18.47 -10.85 19.24
C ARG A 85 -17.95 -12.12 18.60
N THR A 86 -18.85 -13.07 18.40
CA THR A 86 -18.65 -14.24 17.57
C THR A 86 -17.94 -13.74 16.32
N SER A 87 -16.68 -14.15 16.11
CA SER A 87 -15.99 -13.87 14.86
C SER A 87 -16.96 -14.25 13.73
N PRO A 88 -17.04 -13.47 12.62
CA PRO A 88 -17.87 -13.83 11.46
C PRO A 88 -17.42 -15.20 10.93
N ASN A 89 -17.90 -16.25 11.58
CA ASN A 89 -17.48 -17.60 11.39
C ASN A 89 -18.12 -18.08 10.09
N GLU A 90 -17.25 -18.44 9.15
CA GLU A 90 -17.43 -19.61 8.30
C GLU A 90 -18.58 -19.62 7.30
N LEU A 91 -19.18 -18.48 6.97
CA LEU A 91 -20.02 -18.44 5.77
C LEU A 91 -19.10 -18.52 4.55
N ASN A 92 -18.95 -19.76 4.07
CA ASN A 92 -18.24 -20.10 2.86
C ASN A 92 -18.97 -19.46 1.68
N ILE A 93 -18.56 -18.24 1.32
CA ILE A 93 -18.94 -17.64 0.05
C ILE A 93 -18.53 -18.63 -1.04
N THR A 94 -19.49 -19.04 -1.86
CA THR A 94 -19.29 -19.85 -3.06
C THR A 94 -19.48 -18.97 -4.29
N PRO A 95 -18.93 -19.36 -5.46
CA PRO A 95 -19.22 -18.66 -6.72
C PRO A 95 -20.72 -18.49 -7.00
N GLN A 96 -21.51 -19.54 -6.74
CA GLN A 96 -22.97 -19.53 -6.92
C GLN A 96 -23.65 -18.51 -6.00
N LEU A 97 -23.27 -18.46 -4.72
CA LEU A 97 -23.82 -17.50 -3.77
C LEU A 97 -23.44 -16.06 -4.14
N ALA A 98 -22.23 -15.84 -4.66
CA ALA A 98 -21.81 -14.53 -5.16
C ALA A 98 -22.65 -14.07 -6.37
N ILE A 99 -22.93 -14.96 -7.32
CA ILE A 99 -23.81 -14.67 -8.47
C ILE A 99 -25.25 -14.45 -8.01
N PHE A 100 -25.77 -15.32 -7.14
CA PHE A 100 -27.09 -15.17 -6.56
C PHE A 100 -27.24 -13.78 -5.92
N TYR A 101 -26.29 -13.38 -5.06
CA TYR A 101 -26.31 -12.08 -4.42
C TYR A 101 -26.30 -10.92 -5.42
N TYR A 102 -25.47 -11.00 -6.47
CA TYR A 102 -25.44 -9.98 -7.52
C TYR A 102 -26.78 -9.80 -8.24
N LEU A 103 -27.48 -10.90 -8.54
CA LEU A 103 -28.79 -10.89 -9.19
C LEU A 103 -29.89 -10.42 -8.22
N TYR A 104 -29.80 -10.86 -6.96
CA TYR A 104 -30.69 -10.46 -5.87
C TYR A 104 -30.65 -8.95 -5.61
N GLU A 105 -29.46 -8.35 -5.49
CA GLU A 105 -29.29 -6.89 -5.33
C GLU A 105 -29.92 -6.09 -6.49
N ARG A 106 -29.95 -6.66 -7.70
CA ARG A 106 -30.54 -6.05 -8.89
C ARG A 106 -32.01 -6.39 -9.10
N LYS A 107 -32.63 -7.13 -8.18
CA LYS A 107 -34.04 -7.54 -8.26
C LYS A 107 -34.38 -8.31 -9.56
N ARG A 108 -33.45 -9.12 -10.07
CA ARG A 108 -33.63 -9.96 -11.27
C ARG A 108 -34.19 -11.34 -10.90
N GLN A 109 -35.43 -11.34 -10.42
CA GLN A 109 -36.10 -12.56 -9.94
C GLN A 109 -36.33 -13.59 -11.06
N ASP A 110 -36.66 -13.11 -12.26
CA ASP A 110 -36.73 -13.83 -13.53
C ASP A 110 -35.49 -14.69 -13.79
N VAL A 111 -34.32 -14.06 -13.69
CA VAL A 111 -33.03 -14.72 -13.91
C VAL A 111 -32.72 -15.70 -12.77
N LEU A 112 -33.03 -15.33 -11.53
CA LEU A 112 -32.81 -16.19 -10.37
C LEU A 112 -33.60 -17.50 -10.51
N GLU A 113 -34.86 -17.42 -10.90
CA GLU A 113 -35.74 -18.57 -11.16
C GLU A 113 -35.25 -19.46 -12.29
N ALA A 114 -34.67 -18.86 -13.33
CA ALA A 114 -34.16 -19.58 -14.48
C ALA A 114 -32.78 -20.23 -14.28
N ILE A 115 -32.03 -19.87 -13.22
CA ILE A 115 -30.69 -20.39 -12.94
C ILE A 115 -30.65 -21.27 -11.68
N PHE A 116 -31.44 -20.94 -10.67
CA PHE A 116 -31.42 -21.61 -9.37
C PHE A 116 -32.77 -22.25 -9.06
N ASP A 117 -32.75 -23.52 -8.66
CA ASP A 117 -33.94 -24.20 -8.15
C ASP A 117 -34.45 -23.53 -6.86
N GLU A 118 -35.69 -23.86 -6.48
CA GLU A 118 -36.35 -23.22 -5.33
C GLU A 118 -35.62 -23.45 -4.01
N GLU A 119 -35.02 -24.64 -3.81
CA GLU A 119 -34.28 -24.98 -2.59
C GLU A 119 -33.01 -24.13 -2.47
N ALA A 120 -32.21 -24.07 -3.53
CA ALA A 120 -31.01 -23.25 -3.62
C ALA A 120 -31.32 -21.75 -3.43
N ARG A 121 -32.44 -21.26 -4.00
CA ARG A 121 -32.86 -19.85 -3.82
C ARG A 121 -33.17 -19.55 -2.35
N LYS A 122 -33.91 -20.43 -1.66
CA LYS A 122 -34.23 -20.27 -0.22
C LYS A 122 -32.97 -20.32 0.63
N GLU A 123 -32.07 -21.27 0.36
CA GLU A 123 -30.79 -21.40 1.06
C GLU A 123 -29.92 -20.14 0.89
N PHE A 124 -29.76 -19.68 -0.35
CA PHE A 124 -28.94 -18.50 -0.63
C PHE A 124 -29.56 -17.21 -0.12
N ALA A 125 -30.89 -17.04 -0.19
CA ALA A 125 -31.58 -15.90 0.40
C ALA A 125 -31.34 -15.85 1.91
N SER A 126 -31.52 -16.97 2.61
CA SER A 126 -31.24 -17.07 4.05
C SER A 126 -29.78 -16.72 4.39
N LYS A 127 -28.83 -17.17 3.56
CA LYS A 127 -27.41 -16.81 3.71
C LYS A 127 -27.14 -15.32 3.50
N VAL A 128 -27.76 -14.71 2.47
CA VAL A 128 -27.62 -13.28 2.20
C VAL A 128 -28.21 -12.45 3.34
N GLU A 129 -29.39 -12.81 3.85
CA GLU A 129 -30.02 -12.15 4.99
C GLU A 129 -29.15 -12.25 6.25
N LYS A 130 -28.58 -13.43 6.51
CA LYS A 130 -27.68 -13.66 7.63
C LYS A 130 -26.38 -12.85 7.53
N MET A 131 -25.84 -12.65 6.33
CA MET A 131 -24.63 -11.85 6.10
C MET A 131 -24.90 -10.35 6.07
N GLY A 132 -26.07 -9.93 5.60
CA GLY A 132 -26.47 -8.53 5.50
C GLY A 132 -25.39 -7.65 4.84
N ILE A 133 -24.95 -6.62 5.56
CA ILE A 133 -23.96 -5.63 5.11
C ILE A 133 -22.56 -6.24 4.90
N ASP A 134 -22.29 -7.40 5.48
CA ASP A 134 -20.98 -8.07 5.38
C ASP A 134 -20.83 -8.88 4.08
N MET A 135 -21.90 -9.10 3.31
CA MET A 135 -21.82 -9.78 2.01
C MET A 135 -21.06 -8.91 1.00
N PRO A 136 -19.89 -9.32 0.49
CA PRO A 136 -19.16 -8.54 -0.49
C PRO A 136 -19.82 -8.63 -1.87
N SER A 137 -19.91 -7.50 -2.56
CA SER A 137 -20.31 -7.50 -3.97
C SER A 137 -19.26 -8.22 -4.84
N ILE A 138 -19.68 -8.73 -6.00
CA ILE A 138 -18.74 -9.31 -6.99
C ILE A 138 -17.66 -8.30 -7.38
N LEU A 139 -18.03 -7.02 -7.53
CA LEU A 139 -17.08 -5.96 -7.85
C LEU A 139 -16.01 -5.83 -6.76
N ARG A 140 -16.40 -5.92 -5.49
CA ARG A 140 -15.47 -5.88 -4.36
C ARG A 140 -14.53 -7.06 -4.35
N MET A 141 -15.06 -8.27 -4.58
CA MET A 141 -14.27 -9.49 -4.69
C MET A 141 -13.28 -9.40 -5.87
N TYR A 142 -13.73 -8.86 -7.01
CA TYR A 142 -12.91 -8.67 -8.20
C TYR A 142 -11.78 -7.67 -7.94
N ALA A 143 -12.10 -6.51 -7.36
CA ALA A 143 -11.09 -5.48 -7.07
C ALA A 143 -10.00 -5.99 -6.11
N TYR A 144 -10.36 -6.80 -5.09
CA TYR A 144 -9.38 -7.47 -4.23
C TYR A 144 -8.49 -8.43 -5.02
N TRP A 145 -9.10 -9.33 -5.79
CA TRP A 145 -8.38 -10.31 -6.60
C TRP A 145 -7.44 -9.64 -7.60
N ARG A 146 -7.94 -8.69 -8.39
CA ARG A 146 -7.20 -7.91 -9.39
C ARG A 146 -5.99 -7.23 -8.76
N ARG A 147 -6.16 -6.60 -7.60
CA ARG A 147 -5.04 -5.97 -6.88
C ARG A 147 -3.96 -6.98 -6.48
N ILE A 148 -4.35 -8.19 -6.06
CA ILE A 148 -3.42 -9.24 -5.64
C ILE A 148 -2.69 -9.82 -6.86
N GLU A 149 -3.39 -10.09 -7.96
CA GLU A 149 -2.77 -10.56 -9.20
C GLU A 149 -1.79 -9.52 -9.76
N LEU A 150 -2.19 -8.25 -9.85
CA LEU A 150 -1.30 -7.16 -10.29
C LEU A 150 -0.07 -7.00 -9.38
N LYS A 151 -0.20 -7.31 -8.08
CA LYS A 151 0.94 -7.25 -7.16
C LYS A 151 1.96 -8.36 -7.41
N LYS A 152 1.56 -9.49 -8.00
CA LYS A 152 2.49 -10.58 -8.37
C LYS A 152 3.41 -10.15 -9.51
N THR A 153 2.88 -9.37 -10.46
CA THR A 153 3.66 -8.85 -11.59
C THR A 153 4.48 -7.62 -11.19
N VAL A 154 3.93 -6.74 -10.34
CA VAL A 154 4.59 -5.48 -9.95
C VAL A 154 5.17 -5.55 -8.52
N LYS A 155 6.41 -6.05 -8.38
CA LYS A 155 7.08 -6.27 -7.08
C LYS A 155 7.24 -5.00 -6.21
N ARG A 156 7.33 -3.80 -6.81
CA ARG A 156 7.58 -2.52 -6.11
C ARG A 156 6.69 -1.38 -6.59
N GLY A 157 5.51 -1.71 -7.11
CA GLY A 157 4.57 -0.73 -7.67
C GLY A 157 4.06 0.24 -6.61
N ILE A 158 3.99 1.52 -6.98
CA ILE A 158 3.26 2.52 -6.19
C ILE A 158 1.78 2.33 -6.49
N GLY A 159 0.96 2.03 -5.49
CA GLY A 159 -0.48 1.90 -5.72
C GLY A 159 -1.10 3.25 -6.07
N ILE A 160 -1.93 3.28 -7.10
CA ILE A 160 -2.76 4.43 -7.46
C ILE A 160 -4.19 4.15 -6.99
N TRP A 161 -4.72 5.07 -6.18
CA TRP A 161 -6.04 4.96 -5.56
C TRP A 161 -6.88 6.18 -5.88
N ARG A 162 -8.17 6.02 -6.10
CA ARG A 162 -9.11 7.12 -6.31
C ARG A 162 -9.99 7.32 -5.09
N CYS A 163 -10.00 8.52 -4.52
CA CYS A 163 -10.88 8.82 -3.40
C CYS A 163 -12.35 8.78 -3.86
N GLN A 164 -13.21 8.03 -3.16
CA GLN A 164 -14.64 7.95 -3.49
C GLN A 164 -15.40 9.26 -3.21
N LEU A 165 -14.87 10.16 -2.36
CA LEU A 165 -15.54 11.42 -2.04
C LEU A 165 -15.15 12.58 -2.97
N CYS A 166 -13.85 12.76 -3.24
CA CYS A 166 -13.37 13.90 -4.04
C CYS A 166 -12.77 13.51 -5.38
N GLU A 167 -12.83 12.23 -5.75
CA GLU A 167 -12.34 11.67 -7.02
C GLU A 167 -10.83 11.85 -7.28
N LYS A 168 -10.09 12.44 -6.34
CA LYS A 168 -8.66 12.66 -6.47
C LYS A 168 -7.89 11.34 -6.48
N GLU A 169 -7.02 11.22 -7.47
CA GLU A 169 -6.06 10.12 -7.53
C GLU A 169 -4.86 10.37 -6.61
N LEU A 170 -4.55 9.36 -5.80
CA LEU A 170 -3.47 9.36 -4.84
C LEU A 170 -2.50 8.26 -5.20
N LYS A 171 -1.23 8.65 -5.32
CA LYS A 171 -0.12 7.73 -5.50
C LYS A 171 0.62 7.59 -4.19
N GLY A 172 0.88 6.36 -3.76
CA GLY A 172 1.79 6.15 -2.65
C GLY A 172 2.04 4.69 -2.29
N THR A 173 3.03 4.51 -1.43
CA THR A 173 3.35 3.21 -0.84
C THR A 173 2.54 3.00 0.44
N GLY A 174 1.86 1.85 0.54
CA GLY A 174 1.10 1.45 1.73
C GLY A 174 -0.15 2.30 2.03
N VAL A 175 -0.76 2.14 3.21
CA VAL A 175 -2.04 2.83 3.53
C VAL A 175 -1.87 4.25 4.07
N ARG A 176 -0.65 4.66 4.43
CA ARG A 176 -0.42 5.90 5.20
C ARG A 176 -0.80 7.17 4.44
N HIS A 177 -0.56 7.21 3.14
CA HIS A 177 -0.90 8.35 2.30
C HIS A 177 -2.42 8.50 2.15
N LEU A 178 -3.14 7.38 2.02
CA LEU A 178 -4.61 7.34 2.04
C LEU A 178 -5.15 7.85 3.38
N ILE A 179 -4.60 7.39 4.50
CA ILE A 179 -5.05 7.84 5.84
C ILE A 179 -4.82 9.35 6.05
N ASN A 180 -3.69 9.87 5.58
CA ASN A 180 -3.44 11.32 5.63
C ASN A 180 -4.49 12.09 4.81
N HIS A 181 -4.86 11.58 3.64
CA HIS A 181 -5.92 12.18 2.81
C HIS A 181 -7.30 12.11 3.48
N ILE A 182 -7.67 10.97 4.08
CA ILE A 182 -8.91 10.84 4.86
C ILE A 182 -8.99 11.90 5.96
N GLY A 183 -7.89 12.11 6.70
CA GLY A 183 -7.86 13.15 7.74
C GLY A 183 -8.16 14.55 7.22
N THR A 184 -8.00 14.82 5.92
CA THR A 184 -8.42 16.09 5.33
C THR A 184 -9.92 16.21 5.14
N HIS A 185 -10.61 15.11 4.83
CA HIS A 185 -12.07 15.07 4.70
C HIS A 185 -12.77 15.05 6.06
N GLU A 186 -12.24 14.27 7.00
CA GLU A 186 -12.86 14.06 8.31
C GLU A 186 -12.46 15.15 9.33
N GLY A 187 -11.75 16.20 8.91
CA GLY A 187 -11.30 17.28 9.79
C GLY A 187 -10.38 16.84 10.93
N VAL A 188 -9.84 15.61 10.86
CA VAL A 188 -9.01 15.06 11.93
C VAL A 188 -7.69 15.82 11.94
N SER A 189 -7.42 16.52 13.04
CA SER A 189 -6.20 17.26 13.25
C SER A 189 -5.47 16.76 14.49
N CYS A 190 -4.18 17.05 14.55
CA CYS A 190 -3.35 16.86 15.72
C CYS A 190 -3.20 18.20 16.43
N SER A 191 -3.48 18.26 17.73
CA SER A 191 -3.06 19.40 18.54
C SER A 191 -1.53 19.47 18.61
N CYS A 192 -0.98 20.68 18.60
CA CYS A 192 0.42 20.88 18.92
C CYS A 192 0.69 20.41 20.36
N ILE A 193 1.78 19.67 20.53
CA ILE A 193 2.16 19.04 21.81
C ILE A 193 2.96 19.97 22.73
N VAL A 194 3.33 21.17 22.26
CA VAL A 194 4.03 22.18 23.05
C VAL A 194 3.01 23.00 23.81
N ALA A 195 3.21 23.12 25.13
CA ALA A 195 2.32 23.87 26.02
C ALA A 195 2.15 25.32 25.54
N GLY A 196 0.90 25.82 25.56
CA GLY A 196 0.57 27.18 25.13
C GLY A 196 0.45 27.41 23.62
N CYS A 197 0.78 26.44 22.75
CA CYS A 197 0.66 26.66 21.30
C CYS A 197 -0.78 26.60 20.79
N GLY A 198 -1.58 25.63 21.23
CA GLY A 198 -3.00 25.50 20.85
C GLY A 198 -3.29 25.19 19.37
N LYS A 199 -2.30 25.22 18.47
CA LYS A 199 -2.52 25.03 17.02
C LYS A 199 -2.97 23.62 16.68
N LEU A 200 -3.97 23.51 15.81
CA LEU A 200 -4.46 22.26 15.23
C LEU A 200 -3.85 22.05 13.84
N ILE A 201 -3.22 20.90 13.62
CA ILE A 201 -2.34 20.68 12.46
C ILE A 201 -2.54 19.29 11.89
N LYS A 202 -2.55 19.19 10.56
CA LYS A 202 -2.56 17.89 9.88
C LYS A 202 -1.24 17.14 10.15
N PRO A 203 -1.23 15.81 10.31
CA PRO A 203 -0.03 15.07 10.74
C PRO A 203 1.21 15.21 9.86
N PRO A 204 1.12 15.26 8.51
CA PRO A 204 2.29 15.55 7.68
C PRO A 204 2.93 16.91 8.03
N GLY A 205 2.10 17.88 8.41
CA GLY A 205 2.52 19.23 8.81
C GLY A 205 2.96 19.35 10.27
N LEU A 206 2.54 18.47 11.17
CA LEU A 206 2.84 18.59 12.60
C LEU A 206 4.35 18.63 12.90
N ARG A 207 5.14 17.76 12.26
CA ARG A 207 6.61 17.79 12.43
C ARG A 207 7.24 19.08 11.91
N ASN A 208 6.77 19.55 10.75
CA ASN A 208 7.27 20.79 10.16
C ASN A 208 6.89 22.01 11.00
N HIS A 209 5.70 22.02 11.58
CA HIS A 209 5.28 23.06 12.52
C HIS A 209 6.15 23.05 13.77
N LEU A 210 6.32 21.89 14.41
CA LEU A 210 7.19 21.80 15.59
C LEU A 210 8.59 22.32 15.27
N LYS A 211 9.14 21.96 14.10
CA LYS A 211 10.46 22.43 13.65
C LYS A 211 10.51 23.96 13.49
N ARG A 212 9.50 24.56 12.87
CA ARG A 212 9.49 26.00 12.51
C ARG A 212 9.05 26.91 13.65
N SER A 213 8.10 26.47 14.47
CA SER A 213 7.46 27.30 15.49
C SER A 213 7.96 27.03 16.91
N HIS A 214 8.62 25.90 17.15
CA HIS A 214 9.06 25.49 18.49
C HIS A 214 10.52 25.04 18.51
N ALA A 215 11.31 25.39 17.48
CA ALA A 215 12.69 24.94 17.31
C ALA A 215 12.87 23.44 17.58
N PHE A 216 11.87 22.62 17.20
CA PHE A 216 11.93 21.18 17.41
C PHE A 216 12.94 20.60 16.43
N HIS A 217 14.19 20.48 16.88
CA HIS A 217 15.25 19.84 16.13
C HIS A 217 15.01 18.34 16.15
N ALA A 218 14.85 17.75 14.96
CA ALA A 218 14.71 16.29 14.80
C ALA A 218 15.91 15.52 15.37
N ASP A 219 17.02 16.24 15.57
CA ASP A 219 18.30 15.73 16.04
C ASP A 219 18.35 15.61 17.58
N HIS A 220 17.50 16.35 18.32
CA HIS A 220 17.47 16.37 19.79
C HIS A 220 16.04 16.54 20.37
N PRO A 221 15.08 15.65 20.06
CA PRO A 221 13.77 15.77 20.67
C PRO A 221 13.86 15.39 22.15
N ASP A 222 13.40 16.27 23.05
CA ASP A 222 13.06 15.88 24.41
C ASP A 222 12.22 14.58 24.38
N LYS A 223 12.60 13.62 25.22
CA LYS A 223 12.01 12.27 25.26
C LYS A 223 10.51 12.36 25.51
N GLU A 224 10.08 13.23 26.42
CA GLU A 224 8.67 13.40 26.74
C GLU A 224 7.89 13.95 25.53
N LEU A 225 8.42 14.99 24.89
CA LEU A 225 7.87 15.57 23.68
C LEU A 225 7.80 14.56 22.52
N TYR A 226 8.82 13.72 22.35
CA TYR A 226 8.81 12.65 21.35
C TYR A 226 7.66 11.64 21.58
N HIS A 227 7.49 11.17 22.81
CA HIS A 227 6.41 10.23 23.14
C HIS A 227 5.02 10.86 23.02
N LYS A 228 4.86 12.14 23.39
CA LYS A 228 3.63 12.91 23.13
C LYS A 228 3.36 12.98 21.63
N LEU A 229 4.35 13.34 20.81
CA LEU A 229 4.22 13.37 19.34
C LEU A 229 3.73 12.04 18.77
N ARG A 230 4.35 10.93 19.19
CA ARG A 230 4.00 9.59 18.73
C ARG A 230 2.58 9.21 19.10
N ARG A 231 2.14 9.52 20.32
CA ARG A 231 0.75 9.28 20.79
C ARG A 231 -0.26 10.10 19.98
N THR A 232 0.01 11.39 19.78
CA THR A 232 -0.87 12.26 18.98
C THR A 232 -0.98 11.77 17.54
N GLN A 233 0.14 11.41 16.91
CA GLN A 233 0.14 10.82 15.56
C GLN A 233 -0.63 9.49 15.52
N ALA A 234 -0.42 8.60 16.50
CA ALA A 234 -1.13 7.33 16.57
C ALA A 234 -2.65 7.52 16.71
N SER A 235 -3.09 8.47 17.55
CA SER A 235 -4.51 8.81 17.70
C SER A 235 -5.13 9.30 16.39
N PHE A 236 -4.45 10.18 15.67
CA PHE A 236 -4.88 10.59 14.32
C PHE A 236 -5.02 9.37 13.39
N TYR A 237 -3.97 8.53 13.28
CA TYR A 237 -4.00 7.41 12.35
C TYR A 237 -5.09 6.41 12.72
N LYS A 238 -5.33 6.19 14.02
CA LYS A 238 -6.44 5.35 14.51
C LYS A 238 -7.79 5.92 14.07
N LYS A 239 -8.05 7.20 14.33
CA LYS A 239 -9.31 7.88 13.94
C LYS A 239 -9.56 7.87 12.43
N ALA A 240 -8.55 8.20 11.63
CA ALA A 240 -8.71 8.26 10.18
C ALA A 240 -8.76 6.86 9.54
N ARG A 241 -8.12 5.84 10.12
CA ARG A 241 -8.15 4.47 9.59
C ARG A 241 -9.53 3.82 9.66
N THR A 242 -10.37 4.14 10.66
CA THR A 242 -11.74 3.59 10.74
C THR A 242 -12.60 3.98 9.54
N LYS A 243 -12.25 5.06 8.84
CA LYS A 243 -12.95 5.53 7.64
C LYS A 243 -12.34 5.00 6.34
N LEU A 244 -11.29 4.19 6.38
CA LEU A 244 -10.58 3.73 5.17
C LEU A 244 -11.51 3.04 4.17
N LYS A 245 -12.40 2.15 4.64
CA LYS A 245 -13.37 1.44 3.77
C LYS A 245 -14.37 2.40 3.10
N LYS A 246 -14.68 3.55 3.70
CA LYS A 246 -15.60 4.55 3.15
C LYS A 246 -14.97 5.33 1.99
N TYR A 247 -13.69 5.72 2.12
CA TYR A 247 -13.02 6.58 1.14
C TYR A 247 -12.22 5.81 0.09
N PHE A 248 -11.63 4.68 0.49
CA PHE A 248 -10.78 3.82 -0.33
C PHE A 248 -11.19 2.36 -0.15
N PRO A 249 -12.42 1.99 -0.56
CA PRO A 249 -12.78 0.58 -0.68
C PRO A 249 -11.90 -0.10 -1.73
N PRO A 250 -11.86 -1.44 -1.80
CA PRO A 250 -11.03 -2.16 -2.77
C PRO A 250 -11.13 -1.65 -4.22
N GLU A 251 -12.34 -1.29 -4.65
CA GLU A 251 -12.71 -0.76 -5.97
C GLU A 251 -12.05 0.59 -6.27
N ALA A 252 -11.69 1.35 -5.23
CA ALA A 252 -10.93 2.58 -5.38
C ALA A 252 -9.48 2.34 -5.83
N PHE A 253 -8.96 1.11 -5.75
CA PHE A 253 -7.66 0.78 -6.30
C PHE A 253 -7.72 0.77 -7.83
N LEU A 254 -6.92 1.60 -8.48
CA LEU A 254 -6.95 1.71 -9.94
C LEU A 254 -5.93 0.79 -10.60
N ARG A 255 -4.66 0.92 -10.22
CA ARG A 255 -3.53 0.17 -10.78
C ARG A 255 -2.28 0.41 -9.94
N PHE A 256 -1.21 -0.29 -10.26
CA PHE A 256 0.12 0.14 -9.84
C PHE A 256 0.65 1.16 -10.84
N ASP A 257 1.46 2.11 -10.37
CA ASP A 257 2.26 2.95 -11.25
C ASP A 257 3.35 2.05 -11.84
N ASP A 258 3.28 1.85 -13.16
CA ASP A 258 4.22 1.04 -13.94
C ASP A 258 5.55 1.75 -14.13
N LYS A 259 5.66 3.01 -13.70
CA LYS A 259 6.96 3.59 -13.40
C LYS A 259 7.56 2.72 -12.30
N GLU A 260 8.37 1.75 -12.72
CA GLU A 260 9.41 1.21 -11.86
C GLU A 260 9.95 2.42 -11.12
N ILE A 261 9.88 2.42 -9.79
CA ILE A 261 10.51 3.45 -8.98
C ILE A 261 11.96 3.35 -9.39
N GLY A 262 12.33 4.14 -10.42
CA GLY A 262 13.45 3.85 -11.27
C GLY A 262 14.59 3.76 -10.30
N ASN A 263 15.12 2.54 -10.13
CA ASN A 263 16.19 2.38 -9.18
C ASN A 263 17.25 3.27 -9.78
N LYS A 264 17.52 4.44 -9.18
CA LYS A 264 18.35 5.48 -9.83
C LYS A 264 19.69 4.90 -10.26
N THR A 265 20.09 3.78 -9.64
CA THR A 265 21.19 2.92 -10.04
C THR A 265 21.15 2.35 -11.46
N GLN A 266 19.99 2.09 -12.06
CA GLN A 266 19.86 1.64 -13.45
C GLN A 266 20.16 2.78 -14.45
N LEU A 267 19.91 4.03 -14.03
CA LEU A 267 20.25 5.22 -14.81
C LEU A 267 21.73 5.57 -14.71
N GLU A 268 22.41 5.08 -13.67
CA GLU A 268 23.85 5.28 -13.48
C GLU A 268 24.66 4.13 -14.08
N ASP A 269 25.78 4.45 -14.72
CA ASP A 269 26.79 3.49 -15.13
C ASP A 269 27.33 2.74 -13.90
N PRO A 270 27.36 1.39 -13.90
CA PRO A 270 27.98 0.62 -12.83
C PRO A 270 29.51 0.77 -12.75
N LYS A 271 30.19 1.29 -13.78
CA LYS A 271 31.65 1.44 -13.79
C LYS A 271 32.06 2.70 -13.04
N CYS A 272 32.94 2.55 -12.06
CA CYS A 272 33.56 3.71 -11.41
C CYS A 272 34.51 4.42 -12.39
N ARG A 273 34.36 5.73 -12.55
CA ARG A 273 35.20 6.56 -13.43
C ARG A 273 36.64 6.70 -12.93
N GLU A 274 36.86 6.60 -11.62
CA GLU A 274 38.18 6.81 -11.02
C GLU A 274 39.05 5.55 -11.07
N CYS A 275 38.51 4.39 -10.67
CA CYS A 275 39.28 3.14 -10.64
C CYS A 275 38.85 2.10 -11.69
N GLY A 276 37.79 2.36 -12.46
CA GLY A 276 37.29 1.40 -13.46
C GLY A 276 36.52 0.20 -12.91
N GLN A 277 36.37 0.05 -11.58
CA GLN A 277 35.69 -1.10 -10.97
C GLN A 277 34.19 -1.13 -11.29
N MET A 278 33.66 -2.31 -11.60
CA MET A 278 32.23 -2.53 -11.83
C MET A 278 31.48 -2.76 -10.51
N VAL A 279 30.57 -1.85 -10.18
CA VAL A 279 29.78 -1.89 -8.93
C VAL A 279 28.30 -1.73 -9.25
N HIS A 280 27.55 -2.84 -9.26
CA HIS A 280 26.14 -2.83 -9.71
C HIS A 280 25.14 -2.33 -8.65
N ALA A 281 25.34 -2.67 -7.37
CA ALA A 281 24.37 -2.39 -6.32
C ALA A 281 24.58 -1.00 -5.70
N GLU A 282 23.48 -0.28 -5.41
CA GLU A 282 23.56 1.09 -4.84
C GLU A 282 24.37 1.12 -3.56
N THR A 283 24.08 0.20 -2.64
CA THR A 283 24.72 0.13 -1.33
C THR A 283 26.22 -0.10 -1.45
N THR A 284 26.63 -0.98 -2.37
CA THR A 284 28.05 -1.23 -2.65
C THR A 284 28.70 -0.02 -3.31
N ARG A 285 28.02 0.71 -4.20
CA ARG A 285 28.52 1.99 -4.73
C ARG A 285 28.78 3.00 -3.62
N ARG A 286 27.91 3.11 -2.60
CA ARG A 286 28.14 4.02 -1.46
C ARG A 286 29.39 3.67 -0.67
N VAL A 287 29.61 2.37 -0.41
CA VAL A 287 30.82 1.87 0.26
C VAL A 287 32.05 2.15 -0.60
N HIS A 288 31.95 1.91 -1.90
CA HIS A 288 33.02 2.15 -2.86
C HIS A 288 33.42 3.63 -2.94
N VAL A 289 32.45 4.56 -3.08
CA VAL A 289 32.74 6.01 -3.04
C VAL A 289 33.37 6.40 -1.71
N ALA A 290 32.89 5.84 -0.59
CA ALA A 290 33.49 6.13 0.71
C ALA A 290 34.96 5.67 0.83
N GLN A 291 35.36 4.61 0.13
CA GLN A 291 36.76 4.19 0.07
C GLN A 291 37.61 5.21 -0.69
N HIS A 292 37.14 5.69 -1.84
CA HIS A 292 37.81 6.76 -2.59
C HIS A 292 37.92 8.07 -1.80
N LEU A 293 36.86 8.43 -1.06
CA LEU A 293 36.86 9.60 -0.19
C LEU A 293 37.64 9.41 1.11
N ASN A 294 38.24 8.23 1.31
CA ASN A 294 38.90 7.81 2.54
C ASN A 294 38.06 8.09 3.81
N SER A 295 36.73 7.98 3.66
CA SER A 295 35.78 8.38 4.69
C SER A 295 35.66 7.25 5.72
N SER A 296 36.30 7.47 6.86
CA SER A 296 36.18 6.62 8.04
C SER A 296 35.72 7.44 9.24
N CYS A 297 35.09 6.77 10.21
CA CYS A 297 34.70 7.36 11.47
C CYS A 297 35.09 6.43 12.62
N LYS A 298 35.48 7.00 13.76
CA LYS A 298 35.72 6.23 14.97
C LYS A 298 34.41 5.57 15.43
N CYS A 299 34.50 4.36 15.95
CA CYS A 299 33.34 3.70 16.55
C CYS A 299 32.78 4.53 17.71
N VAL A 300 31.45 4.58 17.81
CA VAL A 300 30.74 5.36 18.83
C VAL A 300 30.70 4.70 20.21
N VAL A 301 31.05 3.41 20.30
CA VAL A 301 31.03 2.65 21.55
C VAL A 301 32.30 2.98 22.33
N ASP A 302 32.13 3.42 23.58
CA ASP A 302 33.25 3.79 24.45
C ASP A 302 34.27 2.65 24.57
N GLY A 303 35.55 2.97 24.43
CA GLY A 303 36.66 2.00 24.44
C GLY A 303 36.93 1.31 23.09
N CYS A 304 36.16 1.59 22.03
CA CYS A 304 36.43 1.03 20.71
C CYS A 304 37.24 2.00 19.83
N GLU A 305 38.48 1.63 19.49
CA GLU A 305 39.37 2.44 18.65
C GLU A 305 39.24 2.15 17.14
N PHE A 306 38.36 1.20 16.78
CA PHE A 306 38.19 0.79 15.40
C PHE A 306 37.58 1.92 14.55
N HIS A 307 38.21 2.20 13.40
CA HIS A 307 37.69 3.13 12.42
C HIS A 307 36.88 2.35 11.38
N VAL A 308 35.62 2.75 11.20
CA VAL A 308 34.69 2.08 10.29
C VAL A 308 34.16 3.06 9.25
N ASN A 309 33.93 2.55 8.04
CA ASN A 309 33.17 3.27 7.03
C ASN A 309 31.76 3.61 7.57
N PRO A 310 31.28 4.87 7.48
CA PRO A 310 29.96 5.27 7.96
C PRO A 310 28.79 4.39 7.46
N VAL A 311 28.90 3.81 6.26
CA VAL A 311 27.90 2.90 5.69
C VAL A 311 27.85 1.57 6.46
N LEU A 312 29.01 1.09 6.93
CA LEU A 312 29.18 -0.21 7.59
C LEU A 312 29.07 -0.16 9.12
N ILE A 313 28.83 1.01 9.70
CA ILE A 313 28.78 1.18 11.17
C ILE A 313 27.79 0.23 11.86
N SER A 314 26.62 -0.04 11.25
CA SER A 314 25.66 -0.99 11.83
C SER A 314 26.17 -2.42 11.85
N ASN A 315 26.90 -2.83 10.81
CA ASN A 315 27.48 -4.16 10.75
C ASN A 315 28.61 -4.28 11.78
N HIS A 316 29.45 -3.26 11.91
CA HIS A 316 30.49 -3.21 12.94
C HIS A 316 29.89 -3.30 14.35
N LEU A 317 28.85 -2.53 14.67
CA LEU A 317 28.16 -2.60 15.96
C LEU A 317 27.62 -4.00 16.25
N LEU A 318 27.06 -4.67 15.25
CA LEU A 318 26.54 -6.01 15.42
C LEU A 318 27.66 -7.05 15.61
N CYS A 319 28.72 -6.99 14.80
CA CYS A 319 29.78 -8.01 14.81
C CYS A 319 30.78 -7.83 15.96
N ARG A 320 31.14 -6.60 16.31
CA ARG A 320 32.18 -6.33 17.32
C ARG A 320 31.62 -6.06 18.71
N HIS A 321 30.38 -5.57 18.79
CA HIS A 321 29.76 -5.18 20.05
C HIS A 321 28.48 -5.98 20.36
N SER A 322 28.05 -6.87 19.46
CA SER A 322 26.77 -7.59 19.57
C SER A 322 25.57 -6.67 19.81
N LYS A 323 25.67 -5.39 19.39
CA LYS A 323 24.65 -4.36 19.60
C LYS A 323 23.93 -4.05 18.29
N LYS A 324 22.59 -4.07 18.32
CA LYS A 324 21.75 -3.47 17.28
C LYS A 324 21.66 -1.96 17.50
N VAL A 325 21.40 -1.19 16.43
CA VAL A 325 21.19 0.27 16.54
C VAL A 325 20.11 0.65 17.57
N ALA A 326 19.09 -0.18 17.73
CA ALA A 326 18.01 0.04 18.71
C ALA A 326 18.43 -0.17 20.18
N GLN A 327 19.59 -0.80 20.42
CA GLN A 327 20.13 -1.09 21.77
C GLN A 327 21.22 -0.09 22.19
N LEU A 328 21.57 0.86 21.32
CA LEU A 328 22.53 1.91 21.64
C LEU A 328 21.96 2.85 22.71
N THR A 329 22.85 3.39 23.54
CA THR A 329 22.51 4.52 24.42
C THR A 329 22.08 5.73 23.59
N ALA A 330 21.39 6.68 24.23
CA ALA A 330 20.93 7.88 23.54
C ALA A 330 22.11 8.65 22.89
N LYS A 331 23.25 8.73 23.58
CA LYS A 331 24.48 9.38 23.10
C LYS A 331 25.10 8.63 21.91
N GLU A 332 25.31 7.32 22.02
CA GLU A 332 25.82 6.49 20.92
C GLU A 332 24.90 6.57 19.68
N LEU A 333 23.59 6.45 19.88
CA LEU A 333 22.61 6.52 18.79
C LEU A 333 22.60 7.88 18.09
N PHE A 334 22.76 8.95 18.86
CA PHE A 334 22.88 10.31 18.36
C PHE A 334 24.10 10.45 17.44
N GLU A 335 25.26 10.02 17.92
CA GLU A 335 26.51 10.07 17.16
C GLU A 335 26.45 9.26 15.85
N VAL A 336 25.88 8.05 15.88
CA VAL A 336 25.68 7.24 14.67
C VAL A 336 24.79 7.95 13.65
N LYS A 337 23.73 8.64 14.09
CA LYS A 337 22.86 9.40 13.19
C LYS A 337 23.57 10.61 12.60
N ARG A 338 24.34 11.34 13.40
CA ARG A 338 25.13 12.50 12.95
C ARG A 338 26.12 12.09 11.86
N ILE A 339 26.97 11.08 12.15
CA ILE A 339 27.94 10.49 11.22
C ILE A 339 27.27 10.12 9.88
N ARG A 340 26.14 9.41 9.93
CA ARG A 340 25.41 9.00 8.72
C ARG A 340 24.85 10.17 7.93
N THR A 341 24.30 11.17 8.62
CA THR A 341 23.74 12.36 7.96
C THR A 341 24.84 13.13 7.25
N ASP A 342 25.97 13.36 7.89
CA ASP A 342 27.07 14.12 7.31
C ASP A 342 27.73 13.36 6.15
N PHE A 343 27.96 12.06 6.31
CA PHE A 343 28.42 11.21 5.21
C PHE A 343 27.46 11.23 4.02
N ASN A 344 26.14 11.15 4.22
CA ASN A 344 25.17 11.19 3.12
C ASN A 344 25.17 12.54 2.39
N LYS A 345 25.46 13.66 3.07
CA LYS A 345 25.62 14.97 2.40
C LYS A 345 26.82 14.97 1.47
N VAL A 346 27.98 14.50 1.96
CA VAL A 346 29.21 14.38 1.16
C VAL A 346 28.97 13.44 -0.02
N LEU A 347 28.40 12.27 0.23
CA LEU A 347 28.11 11.29 -0.81
C LEU A 347 27.18 11.87 -1.89
N LYS A 348 26.12 12.61 -1.52
CA LYS A 348 25.23 13.24 -2.50
C LYS A 348 25.96 14.24 -3.39
N LYS A 349 26.93 14.97 -2.82
CA LYS A 349 27.75 15.93 -3.57
C LYS A 349 28.77 15.24 -4.47
N GLU A 350 29.47 14.22 -3.98
CA GLU A 350 30.64 13.65 -4.68
C GLU A 350 30.32 12.45 -5.58
N ARG A 351 29.17 11.77 -5.39
CA ARG A 351 28.83 10.50 -6.08
C ARG A 351 28.93 10.56 -7.60
N HIS A 352 28.53 11.68 -8.22
CA HIS A 352 28.52 11.82 -9.68
C HIS A 352 29.92 11.86 -10.31
N LYS A 353 30.97 12.14 -9.52
CA LYS A 353 32.36 12.06 -9.97
C LYS A 353 32.79 10.62 -10.24
N PHE A 354 32.25 9.69 -9.45
CA PHE A 354 32.57 8.27 -9.52
C PHE A 354 31.64 7.51 -10.46
N PHE A 355 30.34 7.82 -10.47
CA PHE A 355 29.35 7.12 -11.29
C PHE A 355 28.51 8.14 -12.07
N SER A 356 28.57 8.10 -13.39
CA SER A 356 27.75 8.97 -14.25
C SER A 356 26.40 8.39 -14.58
N TYR A 357 25.48 9.26 -14.97
CA TYR A 357 24.28 8.83 -15.68
C TYR A 357 24.66 8.27 -17.05
N LYS A 358 23.94 7.25 -17.52
CA LYS A 358 24.06 6.71 -18.86
C LYS A 358 23.57 7.77 -19.84
N ASP A 359 24.37 8.06 -20.87
CA ASP A 359 24.05 9.10 -21.86
C ASP A 359 22.86 8.72 -22.76
N ASN A 360 22.48 7.44 -22.80
CA ASN A 360 21.38 6.90 -23.60
C ASN A 360 20.10 6.69 -22.77
N ILE A 361 19.57 7.74 -22.13
CA ILE A 361 18.18 7.68 -21.64
C ILE A 361 17.29 8.04 -22.84
N PRO A 362 16.46 7.12 -23.36
CA PRO A 362 15.53 7.44 -24.44
C PRO A 362 14.69 8.67 -24.06
N GLN A 363 14.66 9.69 -24.92
CA GLN A 363 13.97 10.96 -24.67
C GLN A 363 12.45 10.83 -24.56
N ASP A 364 11.88 9.64 -24.80
CA ASP A 364 10.43 9.38 -24.76
C ASP A 364 9.80 9.30 -23.37
N ILE A 365 10.57 9.45 -22.28
CA ILE A 365 10.00 9.61 -20.92
C ILE A 365 9.86 11.11 -20.60
N GLY A 366 9.18 11.85 -21.49
CA GLY A 366 8.80 13.25 -21.32
C GLY A 366 7.75 13.42 -20.23
N GLY A 367 8.19 13.38 -18.96
CA GLY A 367 7.37 13.75 -17.82
C GLY A 367 8.16 14.67 -16.90
N THR A 368 7.83 15.95 -16.91
CA THR A 368 8.42 17.02 -16.11
C THR A 368 8.70 16.58 -14.69
N ILE A 369 9.98 16.58 -14.30
CA ILE A 369 10.43 16.40 -12.93
C ILE A 369 10.25 17.75 -12.22
N CYS A 370 9.19 17.88 -11.42
CA CYS A 370 9.05 18.93 -10.41
C CYS A 370 9.15 18.33 -9.01
#